data_AF-A0A915UZB1-F1
#
_entry.id   AF-A0A915UZB1-F1
#
_cell.length_a   1.000
_cell.length_b   1.000
_cell.length_c   1.000
_cell.angle_alpha   90.00
_cell.angle_beta   90.00
_cell.angle_gamma   90.00
#
_symmetry.space_group_name_H-M   'P 1'
#
loop_
_entity.id
_entity.type
_entity.pdbx_description
1 polymer ?
#
loop_
_entity_poly.entity_id
_entity_poly.type
_entity_poly.pdbx_seq_one_letter_code
_entity_poly.pdbx_strand_id
1 'polypeptide(L)'
;MKFAKRVSLLIPALALMLSACGAPAAEVDRNSDFFLALPRIEVALDDNGVPSIAGISPELLNTLTFGQLNLAQFAIGKDWVDYLKSTGVQHIELAFSGKGAYIYANGKQLPSISLSEESVSNIGDVAESVTPIFAPGYEGYAALAKRFLPLARSLGLGLVIRVPSTGAPEIPLRDPKAPAPAAPATPGEDSVLVRVVIDYDQNGVPSVAGVSATELEQLFGLDLTTVKLDPNFVRALIDRGVQHISMRSEGDGLALAFNDKPLPNLVCDANCLTNTSEVIVALNTYPEFSQINTLVEKFGPTLASVNAEIALRFPPAPGSQRIPLPFGSGN
;
A
#
# COMPACT_ATOMS: atom_id res chain seq x y z
N MET A 1 18.53 23.19 -5.23
CA MET A 1 17.86 24.39 -4.66
C MET A 1 16.75 25.00 -5.53
N LYS A 2 16.81 25.03 -6.87
CA LYS A 2 15.75 25.63 -7.71
C LYS A 2 14.45 24.82 -7.81
N PHE A 3 14.51 23.49 -7.63
CA PHE A 3 13.33 22.60 -7.69
C PHE A 3 12.49 22.63 -6.39
N ALA A 4 13.15 22.67 -5.22
CA ALA A 4 12.48 22.82 -3.92
C ALA A 4 11.69 24.14 -3.81
N LYS A 5 12.25 25.25 -4.32
CA LYS A 5 11.54 26.54 -4.42
C LYS A 5 10.33 26.47 -5.37
N ARG A 6 10.32 25.58 -6.36
CA ARG A 6 9.23 25.44 -7.34
C ARG A 6 8.08 24.58 -6.81
N VAL A 7 8.39 23.46 -6.15
CA VAL A 7 7.37 22.61 -5.49
C VAL A 7 6.68 23.34 -4.33
N SER A 8 7.42 24.11 -3.53
CA SER A 8 6.83 24.95 -2.47
C SER A 8 5.93 26.08 -2.98
N LEU A 9 6.01 26.48 -4.26
CA LEU A 9 5.15 27.51 -4.86
C LEU A 9 3.95 26.90 -5.60
N LEU A 10 4.10 25.70 -6.16
CA LEU A 10 3.06 25.01 -6.91
C LEU A 10 1.94 24.48 -6.01
N ILE A 11 2.28 23.94 -4.84
CA ILE A 11 1.29 23.46 -3.86
C ILE A 11 0.36 24.59 -3.38
N PRO A 12 0.86 25.77 -2.94
CA PRO A 12 -0.03 26.87 -2.56
C PRO A 12 -0.76 27.49 -3.75
N ALA A 13 -0.17 27.55 -4.95
CA ALA A 13 -0.87 28.05 -6.14
C ALA A 13 -2.02 27.13 -6.58
N LEU A 14 -1.80 25.81 -6.56
CA LEU A 14 -2.83 24.82 -6.83
C LEU A 14 -3.89 24.80 -5.73
N ALA A 15 -3.48 24.92 -4.46
CA ALA A 15 -4.41 25.07 -3.33
C ALA A 15 -5.26 26.34 -3.44
N LEU A 16 -4.68 27.47 -3.87
CA LEU A 16 -5.40 28.72 -4.11
C LEU A 16 -6.42 28.58 -5.24
N MET A 17 -6.03 27.98 -6.37
CA MET A 17 -6.95 27.74 -7.50
C MET A 17 -8.09 26.79 -7.11
N LEU A 18 -7.81 25.73 -6.35
CA LEU A 18 -8.82 24.77 -5.89
C LEU A 18 -9.72 25.33 -4.77
N SER A 19 -9.17 26.20 -3.90
CA SER A 19 -9.94 26.87 -2.85
C SER A 19 -10.93 27.91 -3.41
N ALA A 20 -10.64 28.51 -4.56
CA ALA A 20 -11.53 29.44 -5.25
C ALA A 20 -12.82 28.77 -5.75
N CYS A 21 -12.83 27.44 -5.90
CA CYS A 21 -14.03 26.66 -6.27
C CYS A 21 -14.86 26.19 -5.05
N GLY A 22 -14.52 26.61 -3.82
CA GLY A 22 -15.31 26.26 -2.63
C GLY A 22 -15.20 24.79 -2.20
N ALA A 23 -14.22 24.05 -2.72
CA ALA A 23 -14.01 22.66 -2.36
C ALA A 23 -13.72 22.53 -0.86
N PRO A 24 -14.42 21.64 -0.13
CA PRO A 24 -14.20 21.45 1.29
C PRO A 24 -12.78 20.98 1.57
N ALA A 25 -12.12 21.64 2.52
CA ALA A 25 -10.81 21.25 3.01
C ALA A 25 -10.89 19.91 3.77
N ALA A 26 -9.86 19.07 3.60
CA ALA A 26 -9.74 17.80 4.29
C ALA A 26 -9.54 17.94 5.80
N GLU A 27 -9.81 16.87 6.54
CA GLU A 27 -9.48 16.76 7.96
C GLU A 27 -7.96 16.85 8.19
N VAL A 28 -7.55 17.51 9.28
CA VAL A 28 -6.16 17.65 9.72
C VAL A 28 -6.07 17.60 11.23
N ASP A 29 -4.91 17.17 11.75
CA ASP A 29 -4.58 17.34 13.16
C ASP A 29 -4.20 18.79 13.44
N ARG A 30 -5.13 19.53 14.07
CA ARG A 30 -4.94 20.94 14.40
C ARG A 30 -4.04 21.17 15.62
N ASN A 31 -3.67 20.11 16.34
CA ASN A 31 -2.78 20.20 17.50
C ASN A 31 -1.30 20.05 17.11
N SER A 32 -0.99 19.80 15.83
CA SER A 32 0.37 19.76 15.31
C SER A 32 0.97 21.16 15.17
N ASP A 33 2.30 21.26 15.37
CA ASP A 33 3.08 22.49 15.13
C ASP A 33 2.93 23.03 13.70
N PHE A 34 2.62 22.16 12.73
CA PHE A 34 2.31 22.55 11.37
C PHE A 34 1.25 21.62 10.77
N PHE A 35 0.18 22.23 10.23
CA PHE A 35 -0.82 21.53 9.44
C PHE A 35 -1.22 22.36 8.22
N LEU A 36 -1.60 21.67 7.14
CA LEU A 36 -2.20 22.28 5.95
C LEU A 36 -3.36 21.42 5.45
N ALA A 37 -4.57 21.96 5.54
CA ALA A 37 -5.77 21.31 5.03
C ALA A 37 -5.98 21.72 3.57
N LEU A 38 -5.75 20.78 2.65
CA LEU A 38 -5.94 21.00 1.21
C LEU A 38 -7.38 20.65 0.81
N PRO A 39 -7.92 21.33 -0.21
CA PRO A 39 -9.17 20.91 -0.84
C PRO A 39 -9.02 19.52 -1.46
N ARG A 40 -10.12 18.76 -1.50
CA ARG A 40 -10.20 17.50 -2.24
C ARG A 40 -9.86 17.73 -3.72
N ILE A 41 -8.99 16.88 -4.25
CA ILE A 41 -8.64 16.82 -5.67
C ILE A 41 -9.46 15.70 -6.31
N GLU A 42 -10.21 16.01 -7.35
CA GLU A 42 -10.92 15.00 -8.15
C GLU A 42 -10.19 14.81 -9.49
N VAL A 43 -9.74 13.57 -9.72
CA VAL A 43 -9.16 13.07 -10.95
C VAL A 43 -10.21 12.25 -11.67
N ALA A 44 -10.59 12.63 -12.88
CA ALA A 44 -11.47 11.84 -13.73
C ALA A 44 -10.66 11.08 -14.76
N LEU A 45 -10.83 9.75 -14.80
CA LEU A 45 -10.31 8.90 -15.86
C LEU A 45 -11.28 8.89 -17.04
N ASP A 46 -10.75 8.85 -18.25
CA ASP A 46 -11.53 8.52 -19.45
C ASP A 46 -11.56 6.99 -19.72
N ASP A 47 -12.27 6.56 -20.76
CA ASP A 47 -12.38 5.14 -21.15
C ASP A 47 -11.06 4.50 -21.60
N ASN A 48 -10.01 5.30 -21.79
CA ASN A 48 -8.66 4.85 -22.13
C ASN A 48 -7.69 4.95 -20.94
N GLY A 49 -8.16 5.40 -19.77
CA GLY A 49 -7.35 5.53 -18.56
C GLY A 49 -6.53 6.80 -18.49
N VAL A 50 -6.83 7.79 -19.33
CA VAL A 50 -6.16 9.09 -19.32
C VAL A 50 -6.78 9.96 -18.22
N PRO A 51 -5.98 10.47 -17.26
CA PRO A 51 -6.48 11.27 -16.15
C PRO A 51 -6.66 12.73 -16.52
N SER A 52 -7.69 13.38 -15.96
CA SER A 52 -7.92 14.82 -16.02
C SER A 52 -8.27 15.36 -14.63
N ILE A 53 -7.96 16.63 -14.35
CA ILE A 53 -8.31 17.27 -13.07
C ILE A 53 -9.21 18.46 -13.38
N ALA A 54 -10.39 18.51 -12.78
CA ALA A 54 -11.38 19.58 -13.01
C ALA A 54 -11.67 19.81 -14.52
N GLY A 55 -11.68 18.74 -15.31
CA GLY A 55 -11.88 18.78 -16.77
C GLY A 55 -10.67 19.28 -17.58
N ILE A 56 -9.54 19.59 -16.94
CA ILE A 56 -8.30 19.99 -17.59
C ILE A 56 -7.55 18.74 -18.04
N SER A 57 -7.27 18.64 -19.35
CA SER A 57 -6.52 17.51 -19.92
C SER A 57 -5.04 17.52 -19.50
N PRO A 58 -4.34 16.37 -19.57
CA PRO A 58 -2.90 16.31 -19.31
C PRO A 58 -2.09 17.31 -20.14
N GLU A 59 -2.40 17.47 -21.43
CA GLU A 59 -1.66 18.34 -22.35
C GLU A 59 -1.83 19.81 -21.97
N LEU A 60 -3.05 20.20 -21.63
CA LEU A 60 -3.34 21.55 -21.19
C LEU A 60 -2.68 21.82 -19.84
N LEU A 61 -2.75 20.89 -18.89
CA LEU A 61 -2.12 21.06 -17.58
C LEU A 61 -0.60 21.11 -17.68
N ASN A 62 -0.01 20.28 -18.53
CA ASN A 62 1.42 20.32 -18.84
C ASN A 62 1.81 21.67 -19.43
N THR A 63 0.98 22.25 -20.30
CA THR A 63 1.21 23.59 -20.86
C THR A 63 1.10 24.68 -19.79
N LEU A 64 0.03 24.66 -18.99
CA LEU A 64 -0.23 25.65 -17.94
C LEU A 64 0.82 25.63 -16.83
N THR A 65 1.43 24.46 -16.58
CA THR A 65 2.50 24.30 -15.59
C THR A 65 3.90 24.43 -16.19
N PHE A 66 4.03 24.86 -17.45
CA PHE A 66 5.31 25.00 -18.15
C PHE A 66 6.15 23.71 -18.12
N GLY A 67 5.50 22.58 -18.33
CA GLY A 67 6.12 21.26 -18.33
C GLY A 67 6.39 20.67 -16.94
N GLN A 68 5.93 21.30 -15.86
CA GLN A 68 6.24 20.85 -14.50
C GLN A 68 5.32 19.73 -14.00
N LEU A 69 4.10 19.67 -14.51
CA LEU A 69 3.13 18.64 -14.16
C LEU A 69 2.60 17.97 -15.43
N ASN A 70 3.03 16.74 -15.67
CA ASN A 70 2.52 15.90 -16.73
C ASN A 70 1.65 14.81 -16.12
N LEU A 71 0.33 14.87 -16.31
CA LEU A 71 -0.57 13.84 -15.81
C LEU A 71 -0.55 12.55 -16.64
N ALA A 72 -0.08 12.60 -17.88
CA ALA A 72 -0.06 11.43 -18.76
C ALA A 72 0.83 10.30 -18.21
N GLN A 73 1.82 10.63 -17.37
CA GLN A 73 2.64 9.63 -16.67
C GLN A 73 1.86 8.80 -15.64
N PHE A 74 0.67 9.27 -15.24
CA PHE A 74 -0.22 8.59 -14.30
C PHE A 74 -1.41 7.93 -15.02
N ALA A 75 -1.36 7.85 -16.36
CA ALA A 75 -2.35 7.09 -17.10
C ALA A 75 -2.30 5.61 -16.70
N ILE A 76 -3.46 5.01 -16.57
CA ILE A 76 -3.59 3.57 -16.34
C ILE A 76 -4.00 2.89 -17.65
N GLY A 77 -3.73 1.59 -17.77
CA GLY A 77 -4.11 0.84 -18.94
C GLY A 77 -5.64 0.77 -19.11
N LYS A 78 -6.10 0.71 -20.36
CA LYS A 78 -7.53 0.56 -20.68
C LYS A 78 -8.13 -0.71 -20.07
N ASP A 79 -7.34 -1.78 -20.04
CA ASP A 79 -7.66 -3.02 -19.35
C ASP A 79 -8.04 -2.78 -17.88
N TRP A 80 -7.27 -1.95 -17.15
CA TRP A 80 -7.59 -1.57 -15.77
C TRP A 80 -8.86 -0.73 -15.66
N VAL A 81 -9.13 0.17 -16.61
CA VAL A 81 -10.38 0.94 -16.62
C VAL A 81 -11.59 0.05 -16.85
N ASP A 82 -11.55 -0.78 -17.89
CA ASP A 82 -12.63 -1.71 -18.23
C ASP A 82 -12.89 -2.68 -17.07
N TYR A 83 -11.81 -3.08 -16.41
CA TYR A 83 -11.84 -3.90 -15.23
C TYR A 83 -12.52 -3.21 -14.03
N LEU A 84 -12.13 -1.98 -13.66
CA LEU A 84 -12.80 -1.21 -12.60
C LEU A 84 -14.28 -1.00 -12.91
N LYS A 85 -14.63 -0.76 -14.18
CA LYS A 85 -16.02 -0.66 -14.63
C LYS A 85 -16.77 -1.97 -14.44
N SER A 86 -16.16 -3.10 -14.77
CA SER A 86 -16.77 -4.44 -14.66
C SER A 86 -17.09 -4.84 -13.22
N THR A 87 -16.33 -4.33 -12.25
CA THR A 87 -16.52 -4.60 -10.82
C THR A 87 -17.47 -3.60 -10.15
N GLY A 88 -18.04 -2.67 -10.92
CA GLY A 88 -18.96 -1.65 -10.40
C GLY A 88 -18.27 -0.56 -9.57
N VAL A 89 -16.94 -0.47 -9.61
CA VAL A 89 -16.19 0.63 -8.98
C VAL A 89 -16.45 1.91 -9.78
N GLN A 90 -17.03 2.91 -9.12
CA GLN A 90 -17.29 4.23 -9.71
C GLN A 90 -16.25 5.25 -9.25
N HIS A 91 -15.73 5.10 -8.04
CA HIS A 91 -14.66 5.96 -7.54
C HIS A 91 -13.83 5.29 -6.45
N ILE A 92 -12.56 5.68 -6.40
CA ILE A 92 -11.62 5.35 -5.34
C ILE A 92 -11.25 6.65 -4.63
N GLU A 93 -11.32 6.68 -3.31
CA GLU A 93 -10.88 7.83 -2.51
C GLU A 93 -9.62 7.49 -1.71
N LEU A 94 -8.63 8.39 -1.74
CA LEU A 94 -7.53 8.41 -0.79
C LEU A 94 -7.70 9.62 0.12
N ALA A 95 -7.83 9.40 1.41
CA ALA A 95 -7.85 10.46 2.40
C ALA A 95 -6.55 10.39 3.21
N PHE A 96 -5.66 11.36 3.01
CA PHE A 96 -4.47 11.53 3.81
C PHE A 96 -4.81 12.39 5.03
N SER A 97 -4.44 11.91 6.20
CA SER A 97 -4.44 12.69 7.44
C SER A 97 -3.15 12.38 8.21
N GLY A 98 -2.80 13.17 9.21
CA GLY A 98 -1.48 13.03 9.87
C GLY A 98 -1.16 11.67 10.49
N LYS A 99 -2.16 10.79 10.60
CA LYS A 99 -2.05 9.42 11.08
C LYS A 99 -1.78 8.39 9.97
N GLY A 100 -2.05 8.73 8.70
CA GLY A 100 -1.97 7.76 7.61
C GLY A 100 -2.71 8.13 6.33
N ALA A 101 -2.83 7.14 5.45
CA ALA A 101 -3.63 7.22 4.23
C ALA A 101 -4.78 6.22 4.32
N TYR A 102 -6.01 6.71 4.25
CA TYR A 102 -7.23 5.90 4.26
C TYR A 102 -7.72 5.69 2.85
N ILE A 103 -8.04 4.46 2.50
CA ILE A 103 -8.45 4.06 1.15
C ILE A 103 -9.93 3.72 1.19
N TYR A 104 -10.67 4.18 0.20
CA TYR A 104 -12.08 3.86 0.03
C TYR A 104 -12.36 3.47 -1.42
N ALA A 105 -13.29 2.55 -1.62
CA ALA A 105 -13.88 2.29 -2.92
C ALA A 105 -15.40 2.39 -2.78
N ASN A 106 -16.04 3.24 -3.60
CA ASN A 106 -17.49 3.46 -3.54
C ASN A 106 -17.99 3.80 -2.11
N GLY A 107 -17.24 4.63 -1.38
CA GLY A 107 -17.52 5.00 0.01
C GLY A 107 -17.27 3.91 1.06
N LYS A 108 -16.96 2.67 0.68
CA LYS A 108 -16.58 1.60 1.61
C LYS A 108 -15.10 1.70 1.96
N GLN A 109 -14.78 1.66 3.25
CA GLN A 109 -13.39 1.69 3.72
C GLN A 109 -12.67 0.38 3.37
N LEU A 110 -11.48 0.53 2.80
CA LEU A 110 -10.48 -0.49 2.51
C LEU A 110 -9.31 -0.37 3.51
N PRO A 111 -8.30 -1.27 3.48
CA PRO A 111 -7.19 -1.20 4.41
C PRO A 111 -6.50 0.15 4.29
N SER A 112 -6.28 0.78 5.44
CA SER A 112 -5.57 2.05 5.54
C SER A 112 -4.09 1.83 5.82
N ILE A 113 -3.26 2.81 5.50
CA ILE A 113 -1.82 2.80 5.76
C ILE A 113 -1.56 3.70 6.96
N SER A 114 -1.13 3.13 8.08
CA SER A 114 -0.71 3.88 9.26
C SER A 114 0.77 4.28 9.15
N LEU A 115 1.05 5.56 9.40
CA LEU A 115 2.39 6.14 9.26
C LEU A 115 2.93 6.53 10.64
N SER A 116 4.03 5.90 11.06
CA SER A 116 4.81 6.27 12.24
C SER A 116 6.06 7.05 11.83
N GLU A 117 6.71 7.74 12.78
CA GLU A 117 7.99 8.42 12.49
C GLU A 117 9.05 7.45 11.97
N GLU A 118 9.16 6.31 12.63
CA GLU A 118 10.08 5.24 12.27
C GLU A 118 9.76 4.64 10.90
N SER A 119 8.49 4.36 10.60
CA SER A 119 8.14 3.75 9.32
C SER A 119 8.32 4.71 8.15
N VAL A 120 8.08 6.02 8.34
CA VAL A 120 8.33 7.05 7.33
C VAL A 120 9.83 7.25 7.06
N SER A 121 10.69 7.16 8.06
CA SER A 121 12.15 7.24 7.82
C SER A 121 12.66 5.99 7.10
N ASN A 122 12.12 4.81 7.43
CA ASN A 122 12.52 3.54 6.84
C ASN A 122 12.03 3.33 5.40
N ILE A 123 10.85 3.82 5.04
CA ILE A 123 10.22 3.52 3.75
C ILE A 123 11.09 3.89 2.55
N GLY A 124 11.85 4.98 2.68
CA GLY A 124 12.72 5.43 1.62
C GLY A 124 13.87 4.46 1.36
N ASP A 125 14.54 4.02 2.42
CA ASP A 125 15.66 3.09 2.32
C ASP A 125 15.21 1.70 1.85
N VAL A 126 14.03 1.28 2.31
CA VAL A 126 13.43 0.03 1.86
C VAL A 126 13.04 0.15 0.39
N ALA A 127 12.35 1.23 -0.03
CA ALA A 127 11.96 1.44 -1.41
C ALA A 127 13.16 1.43 -2.38
N GLU A 128 14.26 2.08 -2.03
CA GLU A 128 15.48 2.02 -2.86
C GLU A 128 16.04 0.59 -3.01
N SER A 129 15.96 -0.20 -1.94
CA SER A 129 16.44 -1.59 -1.95
C SER A 129 15.53 -2.52 -2.76
N VAL A 130 14.21 -2.35 -2.64
CA VAL A 130 13.20 -3.33 -3.09
C VAL A 130 12.52 -2.95 -4.41
N THR A 131 12.37 -1.66 -4.74
CA THR A 131 11.68 -1.24 -5.97
C THR A 131 12.29 -1.85 -7.24
N PRO A 132 13.62 -1.93 -7.42
CA PRO A 132 14.18 -2.57 -8.61
C PRO A 132 13.90 -4.08 -8.71
N ILE A 133 13.52 -4.73 -7.59
CA ILE A 133 13.16 -6.15 -7.54
C ILE A 133 11.67 -6.34 -7.84
N PHE A 134 10.80 -5.59 -7.16
CA PHE A 134 9.34 -5.81 -7.20
C PHE A 134 8.59 -4.91 -8.18
N ALA A 135 9.17 -3.77 -8.57
CA ALA A 135 8.56 -2.78 -9.44
C ALA A 135 9.61 -2.12 -10.34
N PRO A 136 10.30 -2.89 -11.22
CA PRO A 136 11.28 -2.33 -12.13
C PRO A 136 10.65 -1.26 -13.03
N GLY A 137 11.32 -0.12 -13.19
CA GLY A 137 10.80 1.05 -13.91
C GLY A 137 10.08 2.08 -13.03
N TYR A 138 9.90 1.79 -11.74
CA TYR A 138 9.28 2.70 -10.77
C TYR A 138 10.29 3.29 -9.76
N GLU A 139 11.59 3.27 -10.05
CA GLU A 139 12.65 3.70 -9.13
C GLU A 139 12.52 5.19 -8.75
N GLY A 140 11.96 6.01 -9.64
CA GLY A 140 11.69 7.43 -9.38
C GLY A 140 10.71 7.68 -8.23
N TYR A 141 9.83 6.71 -7.92
CA TYR A 141 8.84 6.84 -6.87
C TYR A 141 9.43 6.73 -5.47
N ALA A 142 10.54 5.98 -5.27
CA ALA A 142 11.24 5.91 -3.99
C ALA A 142 11.75 7.29 -3.55
N ALA A 143 12.33 8.05 -4.49
CA ALA A 143 12.80 9.41 -4.24
C ALA A 143 11.65 10.39 -3.97
N LEU A 144 10.49 10.18 -4.60
CA LEU A 144 9.28 10.96 -4.32
C LEU A 144 8.74 10.64 -2.92
N ALA A 145 8.64 9.36 -2.56
CA ALA A 145 8.19 8.91 -1.25
C ALA A 145 9.05 9.51 -0.12
N LYS A 146 10.39 9.45 -0.25
CA LYS A 146 11.35 10.08 0.70
C LYS A 146 11.07 11.57 0.95
N ARG A 147 10.62 12.30 -0.08
CA ARG A 147 10.40 13.75 -0.01
C ARG A 147 8.98 14.12 0.40
N PHE A 148 8.01 13.34 -0.04
CA PHE A 148 6.59 13.66 0.11
C PHE A 148 6.00 13.10 1.40
N LEU A 149 6.38 11.89 1.83
CA LEU A 149 5.78 11.25 3.01
C LEU A 149 5.98 12.04 4.31
N PRO A 150 7.14 12.67 4.57
CA PRO A 150 7.27 13.54 5.73
C PRO A 150 6.29 14.71 5.71
N LEU A 151 6.00 15.26 4.52
CA LEU A 151 5.00 16.32 4.37
C LEU A 151 3.58 15.77 4.51
N ALA A 152 3.28 14.61 3.95
CA ALA A 152 1.96 13.99 3.97
C ALA A 152 1.39 13.85 5.40
N ARG A 153 2.26 13.69 6.41
CA ARG A 153 1.85 13.65 7.83
C ARG A 153 1.36 14.99 8.39
N SER A 154 1.69 16.09 7.73
CA SER A 154 1.21 17.43 8.07
C SER A 154 0.13 17.93 7.09
N LEU A 155 -0.19 17.15 6.05
CA LEU A 155 -1.17 17.50 5.04
C LEU A 155 -2.47 16.74 5.28
N GLY A 156 -3.59 17.47 5.28
CA GLY A 156 -4.90 16.88 5.01
C GLY A 156 -5.12 16.95 3.51
N LEU A 157 -5.21 15.82 2.83
CA LEU A 157 -5.44 15.78 1.38
C LEU A 157 -6.47 14.70 1.06
N GLY A 158 -7.54 15.08 0.36
CA GLY A 158 -8.43 14.13 -0.28
C GLY A 158 -8.07 14.00 -1.76
N LEU A 159 -7.90 12.78 -2.25
CA LEU A 159 -7.87 12.46 -3.68
C LEU A 159 -9.07 11.58 -4.00
N VAL A 160 -9.79 11.89 -5.07
CA VAL A 160 -10.83 11.03 -5.62
C VAL A 160 -10.46 10.70 -7.05
N ILE A 161 -10.40 9.42 -7.37
CA ILE A 161 -10.21 8.92 -8.72
C ILE A 161 -11.58 8.43 -9.18
N ARG A 162 -12.17 9.10 -10.17
CA ARG A 162 -13.45 8.72 -10.78
C ARG A 162 -13.21 7.82 -11.97
N VAL A 163 -13.93 6.71 -12.00
CA VAL A 163 -13.97 5.74 -13.10
C VAL A 163 -15.09 6.15 -14.06
N PRO A 164 -14.94 5.99 -15.39
CA PRO A 164 -16.00 6.29 -16.34
C PRO A 164 -17.30 5.55 -16.01
N SER A 165 -18.43 6.27 -16.07
CA SER A 165 -19.74 5.70 -15.75
C SER A 165 -20.11 4.54 -16.67
N THR A 166 -20.74 3.53 -16.09
CA THR A 166 -21.38 2.41 -16.80
C THR A 166 -22.89 2.61 -16.98
N GLY A 167 -23.43 3.78 -16.59
CA GLY A 167 -24.86 4.09 -16.57
C GLY A 167 -25.59 3.69 -15.29
N ALA A 168 -24.89 3.09 -14.31
CA ALA A 168 -25.42 2.85 -12.97
C ALA A 168 -25.63 4.18 -12.19
N PRO A 169 -26.55 4.21 -11.20
CA PRO A 169 -26.72 5.38 -10.34
C PRO A 169 -25.42 5.76 -9.62
N GLU A 170 -25.14 7.07 -9.53
CA GLU A 170 -23.91 7.56 -8.89
C GLU A 170 -23.88 7.20 -7.40
N ILE A 171 -22.79 6.59 -6.95
CA ILE A 171 -22.52 6.35 -5.54
C ILE A 171 -21.93 7.65 -4.94
N PRO A 172 -22.52 8.20 -3.86
CA PRO A 172 -22.02 9.42 -3.24
C PRO A 172 -20.59 9.29 -2.73
N LEU A 173 -19.81 10.36 -2.89
CA LEU A 173 -18.50 10.48 -2.26
C LEU A 173 -18.64 10.62 -0.73
N ARG A 174 -17.61 10.19 0.00
CA ARG A 174 -17.48 10.44 1.45
C ARG A 174 -17.49 11.94 1.73
N ASP A 175 -17.99 12.35 2.89
CA ASP A 175 -17.75 13.70 3.40
C ASP A 175 -16.24 13.87 3.69
N PRO A 176 -15.52 14.79 3.03
CA PRO A 176 -14.10 14.99 3.27
C PRO A 176 -13.77 15.54 4.67
N LYS A 177 -14.78 16.01 5.43
CA LYS A 177 -14.65 16.40 6.84
C LYS A 177 -15.00 15.28 7.81
N ALA A 178 -15.50 14.14 7.33
CA ALA A 178 -15.75 13.01 8.20
C ALA A 178 -14.41 12.59 8.85
N PRO A 179 -14.42 12.31 10.17
CA PRO A 179 -13.22 12.00 10.91
C PRO A 179 -12.58 10.74 10.35
N ALA A 180 -11.26 10.68 10.40
CA ALA A 180 -10.53 9.47 10.17
C ALA A 180 -11.05 8.33 11.08
N PRO A 181 -11.12 7.10 10.55
CA PRO A 181 -11.39 5.89 11.33
C PRO A 181 -10.51 5.81 12.59
N ALA A 182 -11.04 5.17 13.63
CA ALA A 182 -10.33 4.99 14.89
C ALA A 182 -8.99 4.26 14.66
N ALA A 183 -8.03 4.53 15.56
CA ALA A 183 -6.77 3.79 15.57
C ALA A 183 -7.05 2.28 15.74
N PRO A 184 -6.22 1.41 15.12
CA PRO A 184 -6.38 -0.03 15.26
C PRO A 184 -6.39 -0.44 16.73
N ALA A 185 -7.25 -1.38 17.11
CA ALA A 185 -7.16 -1.98 18.42
C ALA A 185 -5.80 -2.69 18.56
N THR A 186 -5.14 -2.48 19.69
CA THR A 186 -3.98 -3.28 20.08
C THR A 186 -4.45 -4.72 20.29
N PRO A 187 -3.71 -5.74 19.82
CA PRO A 187 -4.10 -7.11 20.09
C PRO A 187 -4.15 -7.37 21.61
N GLY A 188 -5.19 -8.07 22.04
CA GLY A 188 -5.36 -8.44 23.45
C GLY A 188 -4.24 -9.37 23.93
N GLU A 189 -3.88 -9.24 25.21
CA GLU A 189 -2.82 -10.04 25.86
C GLU A 189 -3.08 -11.56 25.81
N ASP A 190 -4.35 -11.98 25.62
CA ASP A 190 -4.78 -13.38 25.56
C ASP A 190 -4.77 -14.01 24.14
N SER A 191 -4.20 -13.32 23.15
CA SER A 191 -4.16 -13.81 21.76
C SER A 191 -3.13 -14.92 21.56
N VAL A 192 -3.49 -15.96 20.79
CA VAL A 192 -2.56 -17.02 20.42
C VAL A 192 -1.45 -16.43 19.55
N LEU A 193 -0.20 -16.56 20.02
CA LEU A 193 0.99 -16.13 19.29
C LEU A 193 1.53 -17.28 18.43
N VAL A 194 1.33 -17.18 17.12
CA VAL A 194 1.86 -18.14 16.14
C VAL A 194 3.04 -17.50 15.44
N ARG A 195 4.20 -18.16 15.40
CA ARG A 195 5.35 -17.71 14.62
C ARG A 195 5.79 -18.79 13.66
N VAL A 196 5.82 -18.45 12.37
CA VAL A 196 6.32 -19.32 11.31
C VAL A 196 7.50 -18.64 10.63
N VAL A 197 8.66 -19.31 10.64
CA VAL A 197 9.84 -18.88 9.90
C VAL A 197 10.03 -19.84 8.73
N ILE A 198 10.03 -19.30 7.51
CA ILE A 198 10.24 -20.03 6.28
C ILE A 198 11.65 -19.69 5.78
N ASP A 199 12.55 -20.66 5.82
CA ASP A 199 13.93 -20.56 5.37
C ASP A 199 14.06 -20.93 3.90
N TYR A 200 14.45 -19.97 3.06
CA TYR A 200 14.78 -20.23 1.66
C TYR A 200 16.29 -20.48 1.50
N ASP A 201 16.64 -21.48 0.71
CA ASP A 201 18.01 -21.71 0.25
C ASP A 201 18.37 -20.85 -0.99
N GLN A 202 19.60 -20.98 -1.49
CA GLN A 202 20.05 -20.24 -2.69
C GLN A 202 19.32 -20.64 -3.97
N ASN A 203 18.63 -21.78 -3.97
CA ASN A 203 17.84 -22.28 -5.10
C ASN A 203 16.35 -21.94 -4.95
N GLY A 204 15.97 -21.17 -3.92
CA GLY A 204 14.58 -20.81 -3.65
C GLY A 204 13.73 -21.95 -3.14
N VAL A 205 14.33 -23.00 -2.58
CA VAL A 205 13.59 -24.08 -1.91
C VAL A 205 13.29 -23.66 -0.47
N PRO A 206 12.02 -23.59 -0.05
CA PRO A 206 11.66 -23.25 1.32
C PRO A 206 11.82 -24.44 2.26
N SER A 207 12.06 -24.15 3.53
CA SER A 207 12.03 -25.09 4.64
C SER A 207 11.41 -24.46 5.88
N VAL A 208 10.73 -25.26 6.70
CA VAL A 208 10.11 -24.82 7.96
C VAL A 208 10.60 -25.76 9.07
N ALA A 209 11.10 -25.20 10.16
CA ALA A 209 11.67 -25.96 11.27
C ALA A 209 12.74 -26.98 10.84
N GLY A 210 13.50 -26.65 9.77
CA GLY A 210 14.55 -27.50 9.22
C GLY A 210 14.07 -28.61 8.27
N VAL A 211 12.77 -28.73 8.02
CA VAL A 211 12.21 -29.67 7.03
C VAL A 211 11.96 -28.94 5.73
N SER A 212 12.59 -29.38 4.65
CA SER A 212 12.46 -28.79 3.32
C SER A 212 11.11 -29.11 2.68
N ALA A 213 10.65 -28.23 1.79
CA ALA A 213 9.46 -28.49 1.00
C ALA A 213 9.60 -29.79 0.20
N THR A 214 10.78 -30.11 -0.33
CA THR A 214 11.00 -31.38 -1.04
C THR A 214 10.84 -32.60 -0.13
N GLU A 215 11.26 -32.53 1.14
CA GLU A 215 10.99 -33.60 2.11
C GLU A 215 9.49 -33.68 2.46
N LEU A 216 8.81 -32.54 2.63
CA LEU A 216 7.36 -32.51 2.88
C LEU A 216 6.55 -33.08 1.69
N GLU A 217 6.94 -32.75 0.45
CA GLU A 217 6.37 -33.31 -0.78
C GLU A 217 6.50 -34.85 -0.77
N GLN A 218 7.67 -35.37 -0.38
CA GLN A 218 7.93 -36.82 -0.31
C GLN A 218 7.18 -37.51 0.83
N LEU A 219 7.06 -36.87 1.99
CA LEU A 219 6.42 -37.45 3.18
C LEU A 219 4.89 -37.44 3.10
N PHE A 220 4.31 -36.39 2.52
CA PHE A 220 2.87 -36.14 2.56
C PHE A 220 2.20 -36.15 1.18
N GLY A 221 2.97 -36.26 0.09
CA GLY A 221 2.45 -36.25 -1.28
C GLY A 221 1.81 -34.91 -1.68
N LEU A 222 2.19 -33.83 -1.00
CA LEU A 222 1.71 -32.47 -1.30
C LEU A 222 2.51 -31.91 -2.49
N ASP A 223 1.89 -31.06 -3.30
CA ASP A 223 2.60 -30.25 -4.29
C ASP A 223 2.92 -28.89 -3.66
N LEU A 224 4.21 -28.64 -3.42
CA LEU A 224 4.73 -27.40 -2.84
C LEU A 224 5.55 -26.61 -3.87
N THR A 225 5.36 -26.88 -5.16
CA THR A 225 6.03 -26.12 -6.23
C THR A 225 5.63 -24.64 -6.22
N THR A 226 4.41 -24.33 -5.81
CA THR A 226 3.87 -22.96 -5.73
C THR A 226 4.54 -22.09 -4.66
N VAL A 227 5.20 -22.70 -3.67
CA VAL A 227 5.93 -21.96 -2.63
C VAL A 227 7.43 -21.84 -2.92
N LYS A 228 7.93 -22.46 -4.00
CA LYS A 228 9.33 -22.30 -4.43
C LYS A 228 9.51 -20.93 -5.09
N LEU A 229 10.60 -20.25 -4.77
CA LEU A 229 10.95 -18.96 -5.36
C LEU A 229 11.93 -19.16 -6.52
N ASP A 230 11.86 -18.26 -7.51
CA ASP A 230 12.86 -18.25 -8.58
C ASP A 230 14.27 -18.01 -8.01
N PRO A 231 15.28 -18.83 -8.36
CA PRO A 231 16.64 -18.66 -7.84
C PRO A 231 17.27 -17.29 -8.15
N ASN A 232 16.93 -16.67 -9.27
CA ASN A 232 17.41 -15.33 -9.63
C ASN A 232 16.73 -14.26 -8.77
N PHE A 233 15.45 -14.45 -8.42
CA PHE A 233 14.77 -13.59 -7.46
C PHE A 233 15.42 -13.67 -6.07
N VAL A 234 15.71 -14.88 -5.58
CA VAL A 234 16.44 -15.05 -4.31
C VAL A 234 17.82 -14.39 -4.38
N ARG A 235 18.55 -14.58 -5.48
CA ARG A 235 19.85 -13.92 -5.67
C ARG A 235 19.73 -12.40 -5.65
N ALA A 236 18.72 -11.83 -6.29
CA ALA A 236 18.47 -10.39 -6.27
C ALA A 236 18.21 -9.87 -4.84
N LEU A 237 17.49 -10.63 -4.00
CA LEU A 237 17.30 -10.29 -2.59
C LEU A 237 18.63 -10.32 -1.81
N ILE A 238 19.43 -11.37 -2.00
CA ILE A 238 20.76 -11.51 -1.36
C ILE A 238 21.68 -10.35 -1.77
N ASP A 239 21.75 -10.03 -3.06
CA ASP A 239 22.61 -8.97 -3.60
C ASP A 239 22.22 -7.57 -3.08
N ARG A 240 20.96 -7.39 -2.65
CA ARG A 240 20.46 -6.17 -2.00
C ARG A 240 20.52 -6.22 -0.48
N GLY A 241 21.10 -7.27 0.09
CA GLY A 241 21.23 -7.43 1.55
C GLY A 241 19.90 -7.71 2.26
N VAL A 242 18.87 -8.16 1.53
CA VAL A 242 17.60 -8.57 2.14
C VAL A 242 17.78 -9.96 2.72
N GLN A 243 17.69 -10.06 4.05
CA GLN A 243 17.79 -11.30 4.81
C GLN A 243 16.43 -11.79 5.31
N HIS A 244 15.46 -10.89 5.49
CA HIS A 244 14.09 -11.31 5.79
C HIS A 244 13.04 -10.30 5.36
N ILE A 245 11.87 -10.85 5.03
CA ILE A 245 10.61 -10.11 4.85
C ILE A 245 9.67 -10.67 5.90
N SER A 246 9.19 -9.82 6.81
CA SER A 246 8.38 -10.23 7.94
C SER A 246 7.04 -9.52 7.92
N MET A 247 6.01 -10.26 8.30
CA MET A 247 4.64 -9.80 8.42
C MET A 247 4.08 -10.29 9.75
N ARG A 248 3.45 -9.41 10.51
CA ARG A 248 2.81 -9.75 11.79
C ARG A 248 1.41 -9.17 11.85
N SER A 249 0.40 -9.98 12.14
CA SER A 249 -0.91 -9.45 12.51
C SER A 249 -0.86 -8.87 13.93
N GLU A 250 -1.44 -7.70 14.10
CA GLU A 250 -1.50 -6.93 15.34
C GLU A 250 -2.89 -6.34 15.50
N GLY A 251 -3.80 -7.06 16.17
CA GLY A 251 -5.17 -6.60 16.41
C GLY A 251 -5.89 -6.30 15.09
N ASP A 252 -6.30 -5.05 14.89
CA ASP A 252 -6.92 -4.58 13.64
C ASP A 252 -5.90 -4.21 12.55
N GLY A 253 -4.68 -4.78 12.57
CA GLY A 253 -3.61 -4.38 11.67
C GLY A 253 -2.64 -5.48 11.27
N LEU A 254 -1.78 -5.13 10.32
CA LEU A 254 -0.72 -5.93 9.75
C LEU A 254 0.56 -5.07 9.72
N ALA A 255 1.51 -5.44 10.57
CA ALA A 255 2.84 -4.87 10.56
C ALA A 255 3.69 -5.57 9.50
N LEU A 256 4.46 -4.79 8.75
CA LEU A 256 5.39 -5.28 7.73
C LEU A 256 6.80 -4.80 8.08
N ALA A 257 7.80 -5.61 7.79
CA ALA A 257 9.19 -5.24 7.97
C ALA A 257 10.08 -5.88 6.90
N PHE A 258 11.08 -5.12 6.45
CA PHE A 258 12.18 -5.63 5.64
C PHE A 258 13.45 -5.57 6.47
N ASN A 259 14.09 -6.71 6.66
CA ASN A 259 15.13 -6.86 7.67
C ASN A 259 14.61 -6.35 9.04
N ASP A 260 15.42 -5.60 9.76
CA ASP A 260 15.11 -4.95 11.04
C ASP A 260 14.36 -3.62 10.88
N LYS A 261 13.94 -3.26 9.65
CA LYS A 261 13.28 -1.98 9.37
C LYS A 261 11.76 -2.13 9.26
N PRO A 262 10.98 -1.70 10.27
CA PRO A 262 9.52 -1.69 10.17
C PRO A 262 9.07 -0.71 9.08
N LEU A 263 8.03 -1.13 8.35
CA LEU A 263 7.33 -0.39 7.31
C LEU A 263 6.00 0.16 7.83
N PRO A 264 5.32 1.03 7.04
CA PRO A 264 3.96 1.44 7.38
C PRO A 264 3.03 0.23 7.58
N ASN A 265 2.21 0.28 8.61
CA ASN A 265 1.29 -0.81 8.93
C ASN A 265 0.04 -0.69 8.05
N LEU A 266 -0.50 -1.83 7.62
CA LEU A 266 -1.85 -1.86 7.08
C LEU A 266 -2.84 -2.00 8.23
N VAL A 267 -3.88 -1.19 8.25
CA VAL A 267 -4.88 -1.17 9.32
C VAL A 267 -6.25 -1.43 8.72
N CYS A 268 -6.93 -2.44 9.24
CA CYS A 268 -8.21 -2.91 8.77
C CYS A 268 -8.95 -3.64 9.90
N ASP A 269 -10.00 -3.01 10.43
CA ASP A 269 -10.93 -3.65 11.36
C ASP A 269 -11.77 -4.74 10.66
N ALA A 270 -12.62 -5.45 11.41
CA ALA A 270 -13.45 -6.52 10.85
C ALA A 270 -14.38 -6.07 9.71
N ASN A 271 -14.91 -4.84 9.78
CA ASN A 271 -15.77 -4.28 8.73
C ASN A 271 -14.96 -3.96 7.48
N CYS A 272 -13.77 -3.37 7.66
CA CYS A 272 -12.80 -3.14 6.61
C CYS A 272 -12.38 -4.46 5.97
N LEU A 273 -12.10 -5.53 6.72
CA LEU A 273 -11.72 -6.83 6.17
C LEU A 273 -12.84 -7.42 5.32
N THR A 274 -14.08 -7.27 5.75
CA THR A 274 -15.27 -7.67 4.99
C THR A 274 -15.42 -6.85 3.70
N ASN A 275 -15.30 -5.53 3.78
CA ASN A 275 -15.32 -4.67 2.59
C ASN A 275 -14.17 -5.01 1.63
N THR A 276 -13.00 -5.31 2.19
CA THR A 276 -11.79 -5.66 1.43
C THR A 276 -11.97 -7.00 0.75
N SER A 277 -12.54 -8.01 1.40
CA SER A 277 -12.80 -9.30 0.78
C SER A 277 -13.85 -9.16 -0.32
N GLU A 278 -14.94 -8.42 -0.09
CA GLU A 278 -15.93 -8.12 -1.15
C GLU A 278 -15.29 -7.44 -2.36
N VAL A 279 -14.42 -6.46 -2.12
CA VAL A 279 -13.72 -5.75 -3.19
C VAL A 279 -12.67 -6.66 -3.84
N ILE A 280 -11.79 -7.36 -3.11
CA ILE A 280 -10.77 -8.26 -3.67
C ILE A 280 -11.40 -9.44 -4.44
N VAL A 281 -12.48 -10.02 -3.93
CA VAL A 281 -13.22 -11.12 -4.59
C VAL A 281 -13.91 -10.60 -5.84
N ALA A 282 -14.56 -9.43 -5.79
CA ALA A 282 -15.09 -8.77 -6.98
C ALA A 282 -13.98 -8.40 -7.97
N LEU A 283 -12.80 -8.06 -7.45
CA LEU A 283 -11.62 -7.76 -8.23
C LEU A 283 -11.12 -9.03 -8.93
N ASN A 284 -10.97 -10.20 -8.32
CA ASN A 284 -10.52 -11.44 -9.02
C ASN A 284 -9.40 -11.19 -10.05
N THR A 285 -8.41 -10.36 -9.69
CA THR A 285 -7.54 -9.64 -10.66
C THR A 285 -6.66 -10.57 -11.49
N TYR A 286 -6.54 -11.83 -11.08
CA TYR A 286 -5.62 -12.81 -11.65
C TYR A 286 -6.16 -14.22 -11.33
N PRO A 287 -6.65 -14.99 -12.33
CA PRO A 287 -7.08 -16.37 -12.14
C PRO A 287 -6.03 -17.26 -11.46
N GLU A 288 -4.75 -16.93 -11.65
CA GLU A 288 -3.59 -17.56 -11.01
C GLU A 288 -3.52 -17.34 -9.48
N PHE A 289 -4.19 -16.32 -8.95
CA PHE A 289 -4.31 -16.07 -7.51
C PHE A 289 -5.67 -16.49 -6.92
N SER A 290 -6.48 -17.25 -7.65
CA SER A 290 -7.77 -17.79 -7.16
C SER A 290 -7.64 -18.60 -5.85
N GLN A 291 -6.50 -19.25 -5.64
CA GLN A 291 -6.19 -19.95 -4.40
C GLN A 291 -6.00 -18.98 -3.21
N ILE A 292 -5.43 -17.80 -3.46
CA ILE A 292 -5.30 -16.73 -2.46
C ILE A 292 -6.68 -16.19 -2.11
N ASN A 293 -7.57 -16.00 -3.09
CA ASN A 293 -8.95 -15.56 -2.82
C ASN A 293 -9.67 -16.55 -1.89
N THR A 294 -9.50 -17.85 -2.12
CA THR A 294 -10.08 -18.90 -1.26
C THR A 294 -9.52 -18.84 0.17
N LEU A 295 -8.21 -18.57 0.33
CA LEU A 295 -7.58 -18.40 1.64
C LEU A 295 -8.08 -17.14 2.35
N VAL A 296 -8.17 -16.01 1.64
CA VAL A 296 -8.67 -14.74 2.17
C VAL A 296 -10.13 -14.86 2.60
N GLU A 297 -10.98 -15.50 1.81
CA GLU A 297 -12.38 -15.76 2.18
C GLU A 297 -12.50 -16.64 3.43
N LYS A 298 -11.72 -17.72 3.52
CA LYS A 298 -11.82 -18.68 4.62
C LYS A 298 -11.19 -18.18 5.92
N PHE A 299 -10.06 -17.49 5.84
CA PHE A 299 -9.25 -17.13 7.00
C PHE A 299 -9.23 -15.64 7.31
N GLY A 300 -9.56 -14.77 6.35
CA GLY A 300 -9.60 -13.31 6.52
C GLY A 300 -10.36 -12.86 7.78
N PRO A 301 -11.60 -13.32 8.02
CA PRO A 301 -12.36 -12.96 9.22
C PRO A 301 -11.71 -13.39 10.54
N THR A 302 -10.85 -14.42 10.52
CA THR A 302 -10.15 -14.94 11.71
C THR A 302 -8.81 -14.25 11.96
N LEU A 303 -8.28 -13.47 11.01
CA LEU A 303 -6.99 -12.78 11.19
C LEU A 303 -7.04 -11.73 12.31
N ALA A 304 -8.21 -11.13 12.56
CA ALA A 304 -8.40 -10.15 13.63
C ALA A 304 -8.27 -10.75 15.05
N SER A 305 -8.33 -12.07 15.20
CA SER A 305 -8.27 -12.75 16.51
C SER A 305 -6.97 -13.52 16.77
N VAL A 306 -6.01 -13.46 15.84
CA VAL A 306 -4.75 -14.21 15.94
C VAL A 306 -3.57 -13.24 15.82
N ASN A 307 -2.59 -13.38 16.71
CA ASN A 307 -1.28 -12.75 16.57
C ASN A 307 -0.35 -13.73 15.85
N ALA A 308 -0.30 -13.64 14.52
CA ALA A 308 0.52 -14.48 13.67
C ALA A 308 1.67 -13.68 13.09
N GLU A 309 2.89 -14.18 13.23
CA GLU A 309 4.07 -13.71 12.51
C GLU A 309 4.49 -14.74 11.47
N ILE A 310 4.66 -14.28 10.23
CA ILE A 310 5.31 -15.01 9.16
C ILE A 310 6.58 -14.26 8.78
N ALA A 311 7.72 -14.95 8.81
CA ALA A 311 8.99 -14.41 8.35
C ALA A 311 9.56 -15.29 7.23
N LEU A 312 9.75 -14.70 6.05
CA LEU A 312 10.52 -15.29 4.97
C LEU A 312 11.98 -14.94 5.22
N ARG A 313 12.85 -15.93 5.36
CA ARG A 313 14.27 -15.75 5.66
C ARG A 313 15.12 -16.24 4.50
N PHE A 314 16.08 -15.41 4.10
CA PHE A 314 16.98 -15.64 2.97
C PHE A 314 18.43 -15.76 3.46
N PRO A 315 19.33 -16.39 2.68
CA PRO A 315 20.74 -16.46 3.01
C PRO A 315 21.35 -15.04 3.09
N PRO A 316 22.25 -14.77 4.04
CA PRO A 316 22.98 -13.51 4.05
C PRO A 316 23.96 -13.45 2.87
N ALA A 317 24.26 -12.23 2.40
CA ALA A 317 25.33 -12.02 1.44
C ALA A 317 26.68 -12.50 2.01
N PRO A 318 27.63 -12.97 1.16
CA PRO A 318 28.93 -13.42 1.62
C PRO A 318 29.63 -12.39 2.51
N GLY A 319 30.01 -12.78 3.71
CA GLY A 319 30.69 -11.90 4.68
C GLY A 319 29.76 -10.99 5.51
N SER A 320 28.43 -11.02 5.28
CA SER A 320 27.47 -10.28 6.11
C SER A 320 27.09 -11.04 7.39
N GLN A 321 26.90 -10.30 8.48
CA GLN A 321 26.32 -10.84 9.70
C GLN A 321 24.81 -11.05 9.54
N ARG A 322 24.26 -12.02 10.27
CA ARG A 322 22.83 -12.29 10.27
C ARG A 322 22.07 -11.18 11.01
N ILE A 323 21.04 -10.64 10.38
CA ILE A 323 20.15 -9.65 10.98
C ILE A 323 19.11 -10.38 11.85
N PRO A 324 18.84 -9.92 13.09
CA PRO A 324 17.75 -10.45 13.91
C PRO A 324 16.37 -10.18 13.29
N LEU A 325 15.42 -11.08 13.50
CA LEU A 325 14.04 -10.85 13.09
C LEU A 325 13.46 -9.60 13.80
N PRO A 326 12.64 -8.79 13.09
CA PRO A 326 12.28 -7.43 13.53
C PRO A 326 11.24 -7.44 14.64
N PHE A 327 10.34 -8.41 14.58
CA PHE A 327 9.35 -8.67 15.59
C PHE A 327 10.00 -9.67 16.57
N GLY A 328 10.41 -9.16 17.72
CA GLY A 328 10.94 -10.03 18.77
C GLY A 328 9.96 -11.16 19.07
N SER A 329 10.46 -12.33 19.46
CA SER A 329 9.61 -13.28 20.20
C SER A 329 9.15 -12.55 21.44
N GLY A 330 7.89 -12.11 21.47
CA GLY A 330 7.37 -11.28 22.56
C GLY A 330 7.72 -11.83 23.94
N ASN A 331 8.06 -10.91 24.84
CA ASN A 331 7.51 -10.99 26.18
C ASN A 331 6.10 -10.42 26.12
#